data_AF-A0A661Z802-F1
#
_entry.id   AF-A0A661Z802-F1
#
_cell.length_a   1.000
_cell.length_b   1.000
_cell.length_c   1.000
_cell.angle_alpha   90.00
_cell.angle_beta   90.00
_cell.angle_gamma   90.00
#
_symmetry.space_group_name_H-M   'P 1'
#
loop_
_entity.id
_entity.type
_entity.pdbx_description
1 polymer ?
#
loop_
_entity_poly.entity_id
_entity_poly.type
_entity_poly.pdbx_seq_one_letter_code
_entity_poly.pdbx_strand_id
1 'polypeptide(L)'
;MEQFEKYINKELNIIGSTFFQLQLKMNTNLKHEFETYKNNNSILKTMFLINEAEKEIERNDKLLAIDELTDILIKTGTEDAQIMKFLENAF
;
A
#
# COMPACT_ATOMS: atom_id res chain seq x y z
N MET A 1 -7.80 55.01 -34.30
CA MET A 1 -8.84 54.23 -33.61
C MET A 1 -8.76 52.76 -34.04
N GLU A 2 -9.02 52.42 -35.30
CA GLU A 2 -9.11 51.02 -35.76
C GLU A 2 -7.82 50.18 -35.61
N GLN A 3 -6.62 50.77 -35.80
CA GLN A 3 -5.35 50.07 -35.57
C GLN A 3 -5.10 49.72 -34.10
N PHE A 4 -5.55 50.58 -33.18
CA PHE A 4 -5.40 50.36 -31.75
C PHE A 4 -6.32 49.23 -31.27
N GLU A 5 -7.57 49.20 -31.74
CA GLU A 5 -8.48 48.09 -31.46
C GLU A 5 -8.00 46.76 -32.03
N LYS A 6 -7.43 46.76 -33.25
CA LYS A 6 -6.80 45.56 -33.84
C LYS A 6 -5.63 45.06 -33.00
N TYR A 7 -4.81 45.97 -32.46
CA TYR A 7 -3.73 45.61 -31.55
C TYR A 7 -4.27 44.99 -30.25
N ILE A 8 -5.23 45.64 -29.58
CA ILE A 8 -5.86 45.15 -28.36
C ILE A 8 -6.46 43.74 -28.58
N ASN A 9 -7.20 43.53 -29.67
CA ASN A 9 -7.80 42.24 -29.99
C ASN A 9 -6.75 41.15 -30.24
N LYS A 10 -5.64 41.48 -30.89
CA LYS A 10 -4.53 40.53 -31.11
C LYS A 10 -3.91 40.11 -29.78
N GLU A 11 -3.63 41.05 -28.90
CA GLU A 11 -3.02 40.77 -27.59
C GLU A 11 -3.97 39.95 -26.70
N LEU A 12 -5.28 40.26 -26.69
CA LEU A 12 -6.27 39.46 -25.98
C LEU A 12 -6.32 38.00 -26.47
N ASN A 13 -6.21 37.79 -27.78
CA ASN A 13 -6.16 36.43 -28.34
C ASN A 13 -4.88 35.68 -27.96
N ILE A 14 -3.73 36.37 -27.90
CA ILE A 14 -2.47 35.78 -27.46
C ILE A 14 -2.56 35.39 -25.97
N ILE A 15 -3.08 36.29 -25.13
CA ILE A 15 -3.27 36.02 -23.71
C ILE A 15 -4.23 34.85 -23.51
N GLY A 16 -5.37 34.84 -24.22
CA GLY A 16 -6.36 33.77 -24.16
C GLY A 16 -5.80 32.41 -24.56
N SER A 17 -5.06 32.34 -25.67
CA SER A 17 -4.42 31.10 -26.12
C SER A 17 -3.33 30.62 -25.16
N THR A 18 -2.52 31.54 -24.62
CA THR A 18 -1.49 31.22 -23.62
C THR A 18 -2.12 30.68 -22.34
N PHE A 19 -3.17 31.34 -21.85
CA PHE A 19 -3.91 30.90 -20.66
C PHE A 19 -4.49 29.50 -20.86
N PHE A 20 -5.09 29.24 -22.03
CA PHE A 20 -5.64 27.93 -22.34
C PHE A 20 -4.58 26.82 -22.36
N GLN A 21 -3.40 27.10 -22.94
CA GLN A 21 -2.28 26.14 -22.92
C GLN A 21 -1.78 25.85 -21.50
N LEU A 22 -1.73 26.87 -20.63
CA LEU A 22 -1.36 26.69 -19.22
C LEU A 22 -2.37 25.79 -18.48
N GLN A 23 -3.66 25.99 -18.71
CA GLN A 23 -4.72 25.15 -18.14
C GLN A 23 -4.62 23.68 -18.58
N LEU A 24 -4.35 23.43 -19.87
CA LEU A 24 -4.13 22.07 -20.38
C LEU A 24 -2.92 21.41 -19.72
N LYS A 25 -1.82 22.15 -19.54
CA LYS A 25 -0.62 21.63 -18.88
C LYS A 25 -0.87 21.32 -17.41
N MET A 26 -1.58 22.20 -16.69
CA MET A 26 -1.97 21.94 -15.30
C MET A 26 -2.84 20.69 -15.18
N ASN A 27 -3.85 20.54 -16.03
CA ASN A 27 -4.71 19.35 -16.02
C ASN A 27 -3.93 18.06 -16.32
N THR A 28 -2.95 18.11 -17.21
CA THR A 28 -2.08 16.97 -17.51
C THR A 28 -1.24 16.59 -16.29
N ASN A 29 -0.66 17.58 -15.60
CA ASN A 29 0.12 17.34 -14.39
C ASN A 29 -0.74 16.76 -13.27
N LEU A 30 -1.93 17.32 -13.03
CA LEU A 30 -2.86 16.81 -12.02
C LEU A 30 -3.27 15.36 -12.30
N LYS A 31 -3.50 15.00 -13.56
CA LYS A 31 -3.78 13.62 -13.95
C LYS A 31 -2.61 12.69 -13.62
N HIS A 32 -1.38 13.13 -13.88
CA HIS A 32 -0.19 12.34 -13.56
C HIS A 32 0.00 12.16 -12.05
N GLU A 33 -0.20 13.21 -11.26
CA GLU A 33 -0.17 13.13 -9.80
C GLU A 33 -1.22 12.16 -9.28
N PHE A 34 -2.45 12.22 -9.82
CA PHE A 34 -3.53 11.32 -9.42
C PHE A 34 -3.20 9.84 -9.65
N GLU A 35 -2.65 9.49 -10.82
CA GLU A 35 -2.20 8.12 -11.09
C GLU A 35 -1.07 7.69 -10.15
N THR A 36 -0.16 8.61 -9.79
CA THR A 36 0.89 8.34 -8.81
C THR A 36 0.31 8.04 -7.43
N TYR A 37 -0.66 8.83 -6.96
CA TYR A 37 -1.37 8.57 -5.70
C TYR A 37 -2.08 7.22 -5.70
N LYS A 38 -2.75 6.87 -6.80
CA LYS A 38 -3.45 5.60 -6.96
C LYS A 38 -2.49 4.42 -6.88
N ASN A 39 -1.32 4.51 -7.54
CA ASN A 39 -0.29 3.47 -7.48
C ASN A 39 0.28 3.32 -6.07
N ASN A 40 0.59 4.43 -5.39
CA ASN A 40 1.06 4.40 -4.01
C ASN A 40 0.05 3.74 -3.06
N ASN A 41 -1.25 4.02 -3.25
CA ASN A 41 -2.30 3.38 -2.47
C ASN A 41 -2.35 1.86 -2.71
N SER A 42 -2.18 1.42 -3.96
CA SER A 42 -2.10 -0.01 -4.28
C SER A 42 -0.91 -0.68 -3.60
N ILE A 43 0.27 -0.05 -3.63
CA ILE A 43 1.47 -0.57 -2.96
C ILE A 43 1.23 -0.71 -1.45
N LEU A 44 0.64 0.30 -0.81
CA LEU A 44 0.33 0.25 0.62
C LEU A 44 -0.63 -0.90 0.97
N LYS A 45 -1.64 -1.16 0.13
CA LYS A 45 -2.53 -2.32 0.31
C LYS A 45 -1.77 -3.64 0.22
N THR A 46 -0.88 -3.76 -0.76
CA THR A 46 -0.06 -4.97 -0.90
C THR A 46 0.85 -5.16 0.31
N MET A 47 1.51 -4.09 0.80
CA MET A 47 2.35 -4.16 2.00
C MET A 47 1.54 -4.59 3.23
N PHE A 48 0.32 -4.09 3.40
CA PHE A 48 -0.56 -4.50 4.49
C PHE A 48 -0.88 -6.01 4.42
N LEU A 49 -1.24 -6.52 3.24
CA LEU A 49 -1.54 -7.94 3.06
C LEU A 49 -0.31 -8.83 3.33
N ILE A 50 0.88 -8.39 2.91
CA ILE A 50 2.14 -9.11 3.19
C ILE A 50 2.38 -9.18 4.71
N ASN A 51 2.25 -8.05 5.43
CA ASN A 51 2.46 -8.04 6.87
C ASN A 51 1.48 -8.97 7.62
N GLU A 52 0.22 -9.03 7.19
CA GLU A 52 -0.75 -9.94 7.79
C GLU A 52 -0.41 -11.41 7.47
N ALA A 53 0.03 -11.70 6.24
CA ALA A 53 0.46 -13.04 5.86
C ALA A 53 1.72 -13.49 6.63
N GLU A 54 2.68 -12.58 6.87
CA GLU A 54 3.88 -12.88 7.67
C GLU A 54 3.52 -13.26 9.11
N LYS A 55 2.57 -12.54 9.74
CA LYS A 55 2.07 -12.90 11.08
C LYS A 55 1.36 -14.24 11.10
N GLU A 56 0.57 -14.54 10.07
CA GLU A 56 -0.13 -15.81 9.91
C GLU A 56 0.87 -16.97 9.80
N ILE A 57 1.93 -16.78 9.01
CA ILE A 57 3.02 -17.77 8.87
C ILE A 57 3.74 -17.97 10.21
N GLU A 58 4.13 -16.89 10.90
CA GLU A 58 4.79 -17.01 12.21
C GLU A 58 3.91 -17.76 13.22
N ARG A 59 2.60 -17.53 13.21
CA ARG A 59 1.66 -18.27 14.04
C ARG A 59 1.62 -19.75 13.66
N ASN A 60 1.56 -20.06 12.38
CA ASN A 60 1.50 -21.45 11.90
C ASN A 60 2.79 -22.20 12.19
N ASP A 61 3.96 -21.58 12.03
CA ASP A 61 5.26 -22.18 12.37
C ASP A 61 5.34 -22.52 13.86
N LYS A 62 4.83 -21.63 14.73
CA LYS A 62 4.74 -21.91 16.17
C LYS A 62 3.82 -23.09 16.47
N LEU A 63 2.66 -23.17 15.81
CA LEU A 63 1.72 -24.30 15.97
C LEU A 63 2.35 -25.62 15.51
N LEU A 64 3.03 -25.64 14.37
CA LEU A 64 3.73 -26.83 13.89
C LEU A 64 4.81 -27.30 14.88
N ALA A 65 5.59 -26.37 15.45
CA ALA A 65 6.58 -26.71 16.47
C ALA A 65 5.93 -27.28 17.75
N ILE A 66 4.76 -26.76 18.16
CA ILE A 66 3.99 -27.28 19.29
C ILE A 66 3.48 -28.70 18.98
N ASP A 67 2.96 -28.94 17.79
CA ASP A 67 2.49 -30.25 17.35
C ASP A 67 3.63 -31.28 17.35
N GLU A 68 4.79 -30.93 16.78
CA GLU A 68 5.98 -31.79 16.77
C GLU A 68 6.46 -32.14 18.19
N LEU A 69 6.49 -31.15 19.09
CA LEU A 69 6.86 -31.37 20.50
C LEU A 69 5.86 -32.30 21.20
N THR A 70 4.56 -32.08 20.97
CA THR A 70 3.49 -32.92 21.52
C THR A 70 3.67 -34.38 21.07
N ASP A 71 3.94 -34.58 19.78
CA ASP A 71 4.17 -35.89 19.17
C ASP A 71 5.38 -36.61 19.79
N ILE A 72 6.47 -35.89 20.05
CA ILE A 72 7.67 -36.44 20.69
C ILE A 72 7.37 -36.88 22.12
N LEU A 73 6.70 -36.05 22.92
CA LEU A 73 6.39 -36.35 24.32
C LEU A 73 5.49 -37.57 24.46
N ILE A 74 4.49 -37.70 23.58
CA ILE A 74 3.62 -38.88 23.51
C ILE A 74 4.47 -40.13 23.22
N LYS A 75 5.40 -40.05 22.27
CA LYS A 75 6.26 -41.19 21.88
C LYS A 75 7.27 -41.56 22.98
N THR A 76 7.75 -40.60 23.76
CA THR A 76 8.77 -40.84 24.82
C THR A 76 8.16 -41.09 26.20
N GLY A 77 6.85 -40.86 26.40
CA GLY A 77 6.19 -41.01 27.70
C GLY A 77 6.64 -39.96 28.73
N THR A 78 7.04 -38.77 28.26
CA THR A 78 7.59 -37.73 29.14
C THR A 78 6.47 -36.92 29.79
N GLU A 79 6.40 -36.91 31.12
CA GLU A 79 5.42 -36.15 31.92
C GLU A 79 6.04 -34.93 32.61
N ASP A 80 6.91 -34.19 31.93
CA ASP A 80 7.52 -33.00 32.51
C ASP A 80 6.48 -31.90 32.73
N ALA A 81 6.27 -31.51 33.98
CA ALA A 81 5.23 -30.56 34.38
C ALA A 81 5.40 -29.15 33.78
N GLN A 82 6.63 -28.72 33.45
CA GLN A 82 6.87 -27.43 32.82
C GLN A 82 6.49 -27.47 31.34
N ILE A 83 6.79 -28.59 30.67
CA ILE A 83 6.42 -28.81 29.26
C ILE A 83 4.91 -28.95 29.10
N MET A 84 4.25 -29.74 29.97
CA MET A 84 2.79 -29.89 29.94
C MET A 84 2.08 -28.54 30.14
N LYS A 85 2.58 -27.72 31.07
CA LYS A 85 2.07 -26.37 31.30
C LYS A 85 2.33 -25.42 30.12
N PHE A 86 3.45 -25.56 29.40
CA PHE A 86 3.70 -24.78 28.19
C PHE A 86 2.68 -25.12 27.10
N LEU A 87 2.43 -26.41 26.84
CA LEU A 87 1.46 -26.88 25.85
C LEU A 87 0.01 -26.46 26.19
N GLU A 88 -0.40 -26.55 27.46
CA GLU A 88 -1.72 -26.10 27.93
C GLU A 88 -1.97 -24.60 27.70
N ASN A 89 -0.92 -23.77 27.68
CA ASN A 89 -1.03 -22.33 27.45
C ASN A 89 -0.79 -21.93 25.98
N ALA A 90 -0.47 -22.88 25.10
CA ALA A 90 -0.11 -22.62 23.72
C ALA A 90 -1.30 -22.73 22.74
N PHE A 91 -2.43 -23.30 23.19
CA PHE A 91 -3.71 -23.41 22.48
C PHE A 91 -4.78 -22.51 23.10
#